data_AF-A0A503PBX6-F1
#
_entry.id   AF-A0A503PBX6-F1
#
_cell.length_a   1.000
_cell.length_b   1.000
_cell.length_c   1.000
_cell.angle_alpha   90.00
_cell.angle_beta   90.00
_cell.angle_gamma   90.00
#
_symmetry.space_group_name_H-M   'P 1'
#
loop_
_entity.id
_entity.type
_entity.pdbx_description
1 polymer ?
#
loop_
_entity_poly.entity_id
_entity_poly.type
_entity_poly.pdbx_seq_one_letter_code
_entity_poly.pdbx_strand_id
1 'polypeptide(L)'
;MKRAVLLILLLSVQPVAADTISPKGCRLLAESAEQASMAISGVVAATKGDKMADVISNLPPDQMFAAAEMERTRKAALGPMQAYSDAMAAFAKAMRQCSGDPL
;
A
#
# COMPACT_ATOMS: atom_id res chain seq x y z
N MET A 1 -11.24 47.27 -18.61
CA MET A 1 -12.06 46.09 -18.92
C MET A 1 -11.23 44.81 -19.07
N LYS A 2 -10.33 44.48 -18.12
CA LYS A 2 -9.50 43.25 -18.19
C LYS A 2 -9.69 42.29 -17.01
N ARG A 3 -10.34 42.72 -15.92
CA ARG A 3 -10.58 41.87 -14.73
C ARG A 3 -11.83 40.99 -14.84
N ALA A 4 -12.82 41.38 -15.63
CA ALA A 4 -14.06 40.61 -15.78
C ALA A 4 -13.89 39.33 -16.63
N VAL A 5 -12.98 39.33 -17.60
CA VAL A 5 -12.77 38.18 -18.51
C VAL A 5 -12.10 37.00 -17.79
N LEU A 6 -11.21 37.27 -16.83
CA LEU A 6 -10.55 36.23 -16.04
C LEU A 6 -11.53 35.47 -15.12
N LEU A 7 -12.55 36.15 -14.60
CA LEU A 7 -13.57 35.53 -13.73
C LEU A 7 -14.53 34.62 -14.52
N ILE A 8 -14.78 34.89 -15.80
CA ILE A 8 -15.65 34.08 -16.65
C ILE A 8 -14.94 32.78 -17.09
N LEU A 9 -13.61 32.81 -17.27
CA LEU A 9 -12.84 31.58 -17.54
C LEU A 9 -12.76 30.64 -16.32
N LEU A 10 -12.73 31.18 -15.09
CA LEU A 10 -12.71 30.38 -13.85
C LEU A 10 -14.04 29.66 -13.55
N LEU A 11 -15.16 30.17 -14.07
CA LEU A 11 -16.49 29.54 -13.95
C LEU A 11 -16.74 28.44 -14.99
N SER A 12 -15.82 28.26 -15.94
CA SER A 12 -15.85 27.16 -16.92
C SER A 12 -15.03 25.94 -16.51
N VAL A 13 -14.48 25.94 -15.29
CA VAL A 13 -14.03 24.71 -14.62
C VAL A 13 -15.29 23.97 -14.24
N GLN A 14 -15.80 23.22 -15.21
CA GLN A 14 -16.84 22.22 -15.03
C GLN A 14 -16.55 21.48 -13.72
N PRO A 15 -17.57 21.12 -12.92
CA PRO A 15 -17.34 20.10 -11.91
C PRO A 15 -16.70 18.98 -12.70
N VAL A 16 -15.46 18.62 -12.33
CA VAL A 16 -14.77 17.44 -12.85
C VAL A 16 -15.88 16.41 -12.89
N ALA A 17 -16.32 16.05 -14.10
CA ALA A 17 -17.21 14.92 -14.25
C ALA A 17 -16.45 13.87 -13.46
N ALA A 18 -16.98 13.48 -12.31
CA ALA A 18 -16.40 12.39 -11.55
C ALA A 18 -16.32 11.30 -12.61
N ASP A 19 -15.12 11.03 -13.12
CA ASP A 19 -14.85 9.93 -14.01
C ASP A 19 -15.21 8.74 -13.13
N THR A 20 -16.49 8.39 -13.19
CA THR A 20 -17.11 7.45 -12.29
C THR A 20 -16.46 6.16 -12.67
N ILE A 21 -15.58 5.67 -11.79
CA ILE A 21 -14.91 4.40 -12.00
C ILE A 21 -16.02 3.40 -12.30
N SER A 22 -16.03 2.88 -13.54
CA SER A 22 -17.06 1.94 -13.95
C SER A 22 -17.05 0.72 -13.02
N PRO A 23 -18.16 -0.01 -12.88
CA PRO A 23 -18.18 -1.23 -12.06
C PRO A 23 -17.06 -2.21 -12.43
N LYS A 24 -16.77 -2.35 -13.73
CA LYS A 24 -15.64 -3.13 -14.24
C LYS A 24 -14.28 -2.59 -13.77
N GLY A 25 -14.10 -1.26 -13.78
CA GLY A 25 -12.90 -0.61 -13.26
C GLY A 25 -12.74 -0.81 -11.75
N CYS A 26 -13.85 -0.74 -11.00
CA CYS A 26 -13.85 -0.99 -9.57
C CYS A 26 -13.45 -2.45 -9.25
N ARG A 27 -13.94 -3.42 -10.03
CA ARG A 27 -13.54 -4.82 -9.88
C ARG A 27 -12.06 -5.06 -10.20
N LEU A 28 -11.54 -4.48 -11.29
CA LEU A 28 -10.11 -4.62 -11.64
C LEU A 28 -9.19 -4.03 -10.57
N LEU A 29 -9.55 -2.88 -10.00
CA LEU A 29 -8.81 -2.26 -8.92
C LEU A 29 -8.86 -3.10 -7.63
N ALA A 30 -10.01 -3.71 -7.34
CA ALA A 30 -10.14 -4.63 -6.22
C ALA A 30 -9.24 -5.86 -6.37
N GLU A 31 -9.31 -6.53 -7.52
CA GLU A 31 -8.48 -7.71 -7.81
C GLU A 31 -6.98 -7.39 -7.74
N SER A 32 -6.57 -6.26 -8.31
CA SER A 32 -5.17 -5.82 -8.26
C SER A 32 -4.71 -5.53 -6.83
N ALA A 33 -5.54 -4.89 -6.02
CA ALA A 33 -5.20 -4.57 -4.64
C ALA A 33 -5.17 -5.81 -3.74
N GLU A 34 -6.06 -6.77 -3.98
CA GLU A 34 -6.06 -8.06 -3.29
C GLU A 34 -4.80 -8.88 -3.61
N GLN A 35 -4.41 -8.94 -4.89
CA GLN A 35 -3.16 -9.57 -5.31
C GLN A 35 -1.93 -8.88 -4.69
N ALA A 36 -1.90 -7.55 -4.65
CA ALA A 36 -0.83 -6.80 -4.01
C ALA A 36 -0.76 -7.07 -2.50
N SER A 37 -1.91 -7.07 -1.81
CA SER A 37 -2.00 -7.40 -0.38
C SER A 37 -1.50 -8.82 -0.10
N MET A 38 -1.88 -9.80 -0.92
CA MET A 38 -1.39 -11.18 -0.81
C MET A 38 0.12 -11.28 -1.00
N ALA A 39 0.66 -10.63 -2.05
CA ALA A 39 2.09 -10.64 -2.33
C ALA A 39 2.89 -10.02 -1.18
N ILE A 40 2.44 -8.88 -0.65
CA ILE A 40 3.09 -8.19 0.47
C ILE A 40 2.99 -9.00 1.75
N SER A 41 1.84 -9.63 2.01
CA SER A 41 1.69 -10.56 3.13
C SER A 41 2.67 -11.73 3.04
N GLY A 42 2.90 -12.27 1.83
CA GLY A 42 3.92 -13.29 1.57
C GLY A 42 5.33 -12.79 1.88
N VAL A 43 5.68 -11.56 1.47
CA VAL A 43 6.96 -10.92 1.79
C VAL A 43 7.10 -10.72 3.31
N VAL A 44 6.08 -10.25 3.99
CA VAL A 44 6.08 -10.08 5.46
C VAL A 44 6.30 -11.42 6.16
N ALA A 45 5.64 -12.48 5.72
CA ALA A 45 5.80 -13.83 6.27
C ALA A 45 7.23 -14.36 6.07
N ALA A 46 7.77 -14.24 4.85
CA ALA A 46 9.16 -14.62 4.55
C ALA A 46 10.17 -13.80 5.36
N THR A 47 9.89 -12.51 5.54
CA THR A 47 10.76 -11.58 6.25
C THR A 47 10.72 -11.79 7.76
N LYS A 48 9.61 -12.28 8.33
CA LYS A 48 9.46 -12.48 9.79
C LYS A 48 10.44 -13.49 10.40
N GLY A 49 10.97 -14.43 9.61
CA GLY A 49 11.79 -15.56 10.06
C GLY A 49 12.60 -15.34 11.34
N ASP A 50 12.26 -16.08 12.39
CA ASP A 50 12.80 -15.88 13.75
C ASP A 50 14.26 -16.30 13.92
N LYS A 51 14.84 -16.96 12.91
CA LYS A 51 16.21 -17.49 12.96
C LYS A 51 17.30 -16.42 12.91
N MET A 52 16.96 -15.18 12.53
CA MET A 52 17.97 -14.13 12.37
C MET A 52 18.61 -13.73 13.70
N ALA A 53 17.84 -13.69 14.79
CA ALA A 53 18.37 -13.38 16.13
C ALA A 53 19.32 -14.47 16.64
N ASP A 54 18.98 -15.74 16.40
CA ASP A 54 19.83 -16.89 16.75
C ASP A 54 21.09 -16.96 15.89
N VAL A 55 21.04 -16.53 14.63
CA VAL A 55 22.23 -16.44 13.79
C VAL A 55 23.15 -15.33 14.30
N ILE A 56 22.62 -14.16 14.67
CA ILE A 56 23.41 -13.01 15.15
C ILE A 56 24.20 -13.35 16.42
N SER A 57 23.62 -14.12 17.34
CA SER A 57 24.30 -14.51 18.59
C SER A 57 25.49 -15.44 18.38
N ASN A 58 25.59 -16.08 17.21
CA ASN A 58 26.67 -16.98 16.83
C ASN A 58 27.71 -16.32 15.88
N LEU A 59 27.55 -15.05 15.53
CA LEU A 59 28.49 -14.34 14.67
C LEU A 59 29.75 -13.87 15.41
N PRO A 60 30.89 -13.74 14.71
CA PRO A 60 32.07 -13.06 15.22
C PRO A 60 31.74 -11.62 15.67
N PRO A 61 32.40 -11.09 16.73
CA PRO A 61 32.09 -9.78 17.30
C PRO A 61 32.12 -8.61 16.32
N ASP A 62 33.00 -8.65 15.32
CA ASP A 62 33.14 -7.65 14.26
C ASP A 62 31.94 -7.61 13.30
N GLN A 63 31.16 -8.68 13.22
CA GLN A 63 29.99 -8.80 12.34
C GLN A 63 28.66 -8.64 13.09
N MET A 64 28.65 -8.85 14.42
CA MET A 64 27.45 -8.76 15.25
C MET A 64 26.75 -7.40 15.14
N PHE A 65 27.52 -6.30 15.11
CA PHE A 65 26.93 -4.96 15.06
C PHE A 65 26.15 -4.71 13.76
N ALA A 66 26.75 -5.01 12.61
CA ALA A 66 26.08 -4.86 11.31
C ALA A 66 24.86 -5.77 11.19
N ALA A 67 24.97 -7.02 11.67
CA ALA A 67 23.87 -7.97 11.62
C ALA A 67 22.72 -7.58 12.57
N ALA A 68 23.04 -7.05 13.77
CA ALA A 68 22.04 -6.49 14.68
C ALA A 68 21.33 -5.27 14.08
N GLU A 69 22.05 -4.43 13.33
CA GLU A 69 21.44 -3.30 12.64
C GLU A 69 20.50 -3.73 11.50
N MET A 70 20.90 -4.74 10.72
CA MET A 70 20.04 -5.35 9.72
C MET A 70 18.77 -5.95 10.34
N GLU A 71 18.89 -6.61 11.49
CA GLU A 71 17.75 -7.17 12.22
C GLU A 71 16.80 -6.08 12.77
N ARG A 72 17.35 -4.97 13.29
CA ARG A 72 16.54 -3.81 13.69
C ARG A 72 15.80 -3.22 12.50
N THR A 73 16.48 -3.04 11.38
CA THR A 73 15.90 -2.50 10.13
C THR A 73 14.79 -3.41 9.61
N ARG A 74 15.03 -4.73 9.60
CA ARG A 74 14.04 -5.74 9.25
C ARG A 74 12.78 -5.61 10.11
N LYS A 75 12.93 -5.60 11.44
CA LYS A 75 11.80 -5.45 12.39
C LYS A 75 11.06 -4.13 12.18
N ALA A 76 11.77 -3.03 11.96
CA ALA A 76 11.18 -1.72 11.69
C ALA A 76 10.39 -1.70 10.37
N ALA A 77 10.80 -2.46 9.35
CA ALA A 77 10.11 -2.54 8.07
C ALA A 77 8.84 -3.41 8.10
N LEU A 78 8.78 -4.43 8.97
CA LEU A 78 7.64 -5.35 9.05
C LEU A 78 6.32 -4.63 9.40
N GLY A 79 6.35 -3.65 10.31
CA GLY A 79 5.16 -2.90 10.72
C GLY A 79 4.52 -2.13 9.56
N PRO A 80 5.26 -1.23 8.89
CA PRO A 80 4.79 -0.51 7.70
C PRO A 80 4.33 -1.44 6.57
N MET A 81 5.04 -2.55 6.31
CA MET A 81 4.63 -3.51 5.28
C MET A 81 3.30 -4.19 5.63
N GLN A 82 3.10 -4.58 6.89
CA GLN A 82 1.82 -5.12 7.34
C GLN A 82 0.71 -4.09 7.21
N ALA A 83 0.93 -2.86 7.68
CA ALA A 83 -0.06 -1.79 7.60
C ALA A 83 -0.45 -1.46 6.14
N TYR A 84 0.52 -1.48 5.22
CA TYR A 84 0.25 -1.30 3.80
C TYR A 84 -0.56 -2.47 3.22
N SER A 85 -0.22 -3.72 3.60
CA SER A 85 -1.00 -4.90 3.20
C SER A 85 -2.45 -4.81 3.65
N ASP A 86 -2.68 -4.43 4.91
CA ASP A 86 -4.00 -4.28 5.50
C ASP A 86 -4.79 -3.15 4.81
N ALA A 87 -4.12 -2.04 4.49
CA ALA A 87 -4.70 -0.93 3.75
C ALA A 87 -5.11 -1.33 2.32
N MET A 88 -4.31 -2.15 1.64
CA MET A 88 -4.65 -2.68 0.32
C MET A 88 -5.84 -3.65 0.37
N ALA A 89 -5.93 -4.50 1.40
CA ALA A 89 -7.09 -5.36 1.61
C ALA A 89 -8.38 -4.54 1.88
N ALA A 90 -8.28 -3.50 2.70
CA ALA A 90 -9.40 -2.60 2.97
C ALA A 90 -9.83 -1.84 1.71
N PHE A 91 -8.87 -1.36 0.90
CA PHE A 91 -9.14 -0.73 -0.38
C PHE A 91 -9.82 -1.71 -1.35
N ALA A 92 -9.32 -2.94 -1.48
CA ALA A 92 -9.93 -3.97 -2.32
C ALA A 92 -11.39 -4.21 -1.93
N LYS A 93 -11.69 -4.30 -0.63
CA LYS A 93 -13.05 -4.44 -0.11
C LYS A 93 -13.94 -3.26 -0.51
N ALA A 94 -13.47 -2.02 -0.36
CA ALA A 94 -14.21 -0.83 -0.75
C ALA A 94 -14.47 -0.79 -2.27
N MET A 95 -13.50 -1.22 -3.07
CA MET A 95 -13.64 -1.26 -4.52
C MET A 95 -14.60 -2.38 -4.99
N ARG A 96 -14.68 -3.53 -4.30
CA ARG A 96 -15.71 -4.55 -4.56
C ARG A 96 -17.11 -3.98 -4.32
N GLN A 97 -17.31 -3.24 -3.23
CA GLN A 97 -18.58 -2.57 -2.94
C GLN A 97 -18.95 -1.54 -4.03
N CYS A 98 -17.98 -0.79 -4.55
CA CYS A 98 -18.20 0.10 -5.70
C CYS A 98 -18.67 -0.67 -6.95
N SER A 99 -18.15 -1.87 -7.19
CA SER A 99 -18.50 -2.68 -8.37
C SER A 99 -19.90 -3.31 -8.32
N GLY A 100 -20.59 -3.23 -7.17
CA GLY A 100 -21.87 -3.89 -6.97
C GLY A 100 -21.77 -5.40 -6.71
N ASP A 101 -20.56 -5.93 -6.52
CA ASP A 101 -20.35 -7.32 -6.11
C ASP A 101 -20.76 -7.48 -4.63
N PRO A 102 -21.72 -8.37 -4.30
CA PRO A 102 -21.97 -8.74 -2.91
C PRO A 102 -20.77 -9.54 -2.39
N LEU A 103 -20.24 -9.10 -1.24
CA LEU A 103 -19.15 -9.76 -0.50
C LEU A 103 -19.50 -11.21 -0.14
#